data_AF-A0A352YV79-F1
#
_entry.id   AF-A0A352YV79-F1
#
_cell.length_a   1.000
_cell.length_b   1.000
_cell.length_c   1.000
_cell.angle_alpha   90.00
_cell.angle_beta   90.00
_cell.angle_gamma   90.00
#
_symmetry.space_group_name_H-M   'P 1'
#
loop_
_entity.id
_entity.type
_entity.pdbx_description
1 polymer ?
#
loop_
_entity_poly.entity_id
_entity_poly.type
_entity_poly.pdbx_seq_one_letter_code
_entity_poly.pdbx_strand_id
1 'polypeptide(L)'
;MVINVGSTMAFDFCIFNKPTLFINYNAVKDNNWHINLIYRFIHFRSMAGTNPVLWVNSESDWLIKIKEAFNNRQVVSECKRWYETITLHPLDKANDRIIASLEEIIRKCTSAS
;
A
#
# COMPACT_ATOMS: atom_id res chain seq x y z
N MET A 1 2.89 4.36 -12.78
CA MET A 1 1.80 4.72 -11.87
C MET A 1 0.80 3.57 -11.82
N VAL A 2 0.03 3.45 -10.74
CA VAL A 2 -1.16 2.60 -10.66
C VAL A 2 -2.35 3.43 -10.17
N ILE A 3 -3.55 3.11 -10.64
CA ILE A 3 -4.81 3.68 -10.16
C ILE A 3 -5.56 2.54 -9.47
N ASN A 4 -6.02 2.74 -8.23
CA ASN A 4 -6.72 1.69 -7.50
C ASN A 4 -7.83 2.24 -6.59
N VAL A 5 -8.59 1.31 -5.99
CA VAL A 5 -9.67 1.56 -5.04
C VAL A 5 -9.21 1.10 -3.64
N GLY A 6 -8.10 1.64 -3.16
CA GLY A 6 -7.61 1.37 -1.80
C GLY A 6 -6.98 -0.01 -1.57
N SER A 7 -6.41 -0.65 -2.59
CA SER A 7 -5.64 -1.87 -2.34
C SER A 7 -4.20 -1.55 -1.94
N THR A 8 -3.58 -2.45 -1.18
CA THR A 8 -2.15 -2.39 -0.82
C THR A 8 -1.22 -2.68 -2.01
N MET A 9 -1.76 -2.92 -3.21
CA MET A 9 -1.03 -2.93 -4.49
C MET A 9 -0.21 -1.64 -4.70
N ALA A 10 -0.55 -0.57 -3.99
CA ALA A 10 0.28 0.62 -3.88
C ALA A 10 1.75 0.29 -3.54
N PHE A 11 2.00 -0.69 -2.66
CA PHE A 11 3.35 -1.11 -2.27
C PHE A 11 4.09 -1.78 -3.42
N ASP A 12 3.43 -2.66 -4.17
CA ASP A 12 4.04 -3.35 -5.32
C ASP A 12 4.58 -2.34 -6.34
N PHE A 13 3.80 -1.29 -6.65
CA PHE A 13 4.21 -0.25 -7.58
C PHE A 13 5.25 0.72 -6.98
N CYS A 14 5.17 0.96 -5.68
CA CYS A 14 6.12 1.80 -4.96
C CYS A 14 7.55 1.25 -5.04
N ILE A 15 7.72 -0.08 -4.98
CA ILE A 15 9.02 -0.75 -5.18
C ILE A 15 9.65 -0.31 -6.51
N PHE A 16 8.84 -0.17 -7.56
CA PHE A 16 9.28 0.27 -8.90
C PHE A 16 9.32 1.80 -9.07
N ASN A 17 9.31 2.56 -7.99
CA ASN A 17 9.25 4.02 -7.99
C ASN A 17 8.05 4.59 -8.77
N LYS A 18 6.94 3.85 -8.82
CA LYS A 18 5.72 4.28 -9.49
C LYS A 18 4.73 4.81 -8.45
N PRO A 19 4.18 6.02 -8.65
CA PRO A 19 3.19 6.61 -7.74
C PRO A 19 1.85 5.88 -7.86
N THR A 20 1.00 6.10 -6.86
CA THR A 20 -0.32 5.48 -6.78
C THR A 20 -1.42 6.54 -6.61
N LEU A 21 -2.50 6.39 -7.38
CA LEU A 21 -3.72 7.18 -7.25
C LEU A 21 -4.82 6.34 -6.61
N PHE A 22 -5.41 6.86 -5.54
CA PHE A 22 -6.56 6.26 -4.87
C PHE A 22 -7.83 7.01 -5.23
N ILE A 23 -8.84 6.28 -5.70
CA ILE A 23 -10.16 6.83 -5.98
C ILE A 23 -10.91 7.01 -4.66
N ASN A 24 -11.28 8.25 -4.34
CA ASN A 24 -11.96 8.63 -3.11
C ASN A 24 -13.32 9.32 -3.39
N TYR A 25 -14.04 8.79 -4.37
CA TYR A 25 -15.43 9.16 -4.64
C TYR A 25 -16.20 7.97 -5.21
N ASN A 26 -17.52 8.02 -5.09
CA ASN A 26 -18.39 7.04 -5.73
C ASN A 26 -18.68 7.49 -7.15
N ALA A 27 -18.23 6.73 -8.15
CA ALA A 27 -18.54 7.02 -9.56
C ALA A 27 -20.03 6.82 -9.88
N VAL A 28 -20.69 5.89 -9.16
CA VAL A 28 -22.13 5.65 -9.22
C VAL A 28 -22.69 5.73 -7.81
N LYS A 29 -23.83 6.40 -7.64
CA LYS A 29 -24.51 6.44 -6.33
C LYS A 29 -25.09 5.06 -6.02
N ASP A 30 -24.71 4.51 -4.87
CA ASP A 30 -25.23 3.26 -4.33
C ASP A 30 -25.59 3.50 -2.85
N ASN A 31 -26.74 2.98 -2.42
CA ASN A 31 -27.21 3.14 -1.04
C ASN A 31 -26.54 2.14 -0.07
N ASN A 32 -26.01 1.03 -0.59
CA ASN A 32 -25.41 -0.05 0.19
C ASN A 32 -23.88 -0.01 0.17
N TRP A 33 -23.28 0.76 -0.74
CA TRP A 33 -21.83 0.83 -0.90
C TRP A 33 -21.33 2.27 -0.96
N HIS A 34 -20.23 2.54 -0.26
CA HIS A 34 -19.58 3.84 -0.28
C HIS A 34 -18.06 3.65 -0.19
N ILE A 35 -17.31 4.39 -0.99
CA ILE A 35 -15.85 4.28 -1.08
C ILE A 35 -15.15 4.42 0.27
N ASN A 36 -15.65 5.32 1.12
CA ASN A 36 -15.16 5.57 2.48
C ASN A 36 -15.16 4.32 3.37
N LEU A 37 -15.97 3.28 3.07
CA LEU A 37 -15.96 2.02 3.82
C LEU A 37 -14.61 1.31 3.70
N ILE A 38 -14.00 1.31 2.50
CA ILE A 38 -12.72 0.66 2.25
C ILE A 38 -11.62 1.33 3.07
N TYR A 39 -11.59 2.67 3.09
CA TYR A 39 -10.57 3.44 3.80
C TYR A 39 -10.64 3.34 5.33
N ARG A 40 -11.65 2.68 5.89
CA ARG A 40 -11.75 2.38 7.32
C ARG A 40 -11.06 1.07 7.71
N PHE A 41 -10.60 0.27 6.75
CA PHE A 41 -9.92 -0.99 7.01
C PHE A 41 -8.56 -0.78 7.69
N ILE A 42 -8.11 -1.83 8.39
CA ILE A 42 -6.92 -1.78 9.27
C ILE A 42 -5.66 -1.34 8.53
N HIS A 43 -5.53 -1.71 7.25
CA HIS A 43 -4.39 -1.36 6.42
C HIS A 43 -4.15 0.14 6.33
N PHE A 44 -5.21 0.96 6.35
CA PHE A 44 -5.08 2.42 6.25
C PHE A 44 -4.75 3.09 7.58
N ARG A 45 -4.89 2.38 8.71
CA ARG A 45 -4.48 2.95 10.01
C ARG A 45 -2.97 3.14 10.09
N SER A 46 -2.19 2.22 9.51
CA SER A 46 -0.73 2.35 9.45
C SER A 46 -0.23 3.39 8.45
N MET A 47 -1.13 3.87 7.57
CA MET A 47 -0.84 4.96 6.64
C MET A 47 -0.72 6.31 7.37
N ALA A 48 -1.22 6.40 8.60
CA ALA A 48 -1.20 7.62 9.41
C ALA A 48 0.22 8.17 9.56
N GLY A 49 0.35 9.49 9.38
CA GLY A 49 1.64 10.18 9.44
C GLY A 49 2.44 10.14 8.13
N THR A 50 1.90 9.56 7.05
CA THR A 50 2.45 9.61 5.68
C THR A 50 1.43 10.15 4.69
N ASN A 51 1.88 10.64 3.54
CA ASN A 51 1.02 10.96 2.38
C ASN A 51 1.44 10.13 1.15
N PRO A 52 1.19 8.82 1.15
CA PRO A 52 1.85 7.89 0.23
C PRO A 52 1.13 7.73 -1.12
N VAL A 53 0.00 8.42 -1.31
CA VAL A 53 -0.86 8.30 -2.49
C VAL A 53 -1.41 9.66 -2.89
N LEU A 54 -1.80 9.78 -4.15
CA LEU A 54 -2.58 10.90 -4.65
C LEU A 54 -4.06 10.57 -4.61
N TRP A 55 -4.83 11.39 -3.92
CA TRP A 55 -6.28 11.21 -3.83
C TRP A 55 -6.99 11.84 -5.03
N VAL A 56 -7.82 11.04 -5.70
CA VAL A 56 -8.77 11.50 -6.72
C VAL A 56 -10.13 11.58 -6.04
N ASN A 57 -10.58 12.78 -5.69
CA ASN A 57 -11.81 12.99 -4.91
C ASN A 57 -13.03 13.33 -5.78
N SER A 58 -12.82 13.55 -7.08
CA SER A 58 -13.86 13.85 -8.03
C SER A 58 -13.42 13.57 -9.47
N GLU A 59 -14.36 13.54 -10.42
CA GLU A 59 -14.05 13.40 -11.84
C GLU A 59 -13.19 14.56 -12.37
N SER A 60 -13.34 15.76 -11.83
CA SER A 60 -12.52 16.91 -12.22
C SER A 60 -11.05 16.79 -11.80
N ASP A 61 -10.71 15.92 -10.84
CA ASP A 61 -9.35 15.79 -10.33
C ASP A 61 -8.42 15.02 -11.28
N TRP A 62 -8.97 14.18 -12.18
CA TRP A 62 -8.19 13.20 -12.96
C TRP A 62 -7.00 13.82 -13.68
N LEU A 63 -7.24 14.89 -14.45
CA LEU A 63 -6.18 15.51 -15.25
C LEU A 63 -5.07 16.09 -14.36
N ILE A 64 -5.45 16.72 -13.24
CA ILE A 64 -4.50 17.36 -12.32
C ILE A 64 -3.70 16.29 -11.57
N LYS A 65 -4.36 15.24 -11.06
CA LYS A 65 -3.71 14.17 -10.28
C LYS A 65 -2.82 13.28 -11.14
N ILE A 66 -3.19 13.02 -12.38
CA ILE A 66 -2.32 12.31 -13.33
C ILE A 66 -1.05 13.13 -13.60
N LYS A 67 -1.17 14.44 -13.88
CA LYS A 67 -0.01 15.32 -14.07
C LYS A 67 0.87 15.39 -12.81
N GLU A 68 0.24 15.48 -11.64
CA GLU A 68 0.93 15.49 -10.36
C GLU A 68 1.74 14.20 -10.16
N ALA A 69 1.18 13.02 -10.48
CA ALA A 69 1.91 11.75 -10.37
C ALA A 69 3.19 11.69 -11.22
N PHE A 70 3.22 12.30 -12.40
CA PHE A 70 4.43 12.31 -13.22
C PHE A 70 5.55 13.19 -12.64
N ASN A 71 5.19 14.24 -11.90
CA ASN A 71 6.14 15.26 -11.42
C ASN A 71 6.49 15.11 -9.93
N ASN A 72 5.58 14.58 -9.13
CA ASN A 72 5.74 14.49 -7.68
C ASN A 72 6.48 13.22 -7.28
N ARG A 73 7.77 13.34 -6.95
CA ARG A 73 8.58 12.23 -6.42
C ARG A 73 8.33 11.96 -4.93
N GLN A 74 7.83 12.95 -4.17
CA GLN A 74 7.63 12.85 -2.73
C GLN A 74 6.57 11.79 -2.37
N VAL A 75 5.52 11.65 -3.19
CA VAL A 75 4.49 10.63 -2.97
C VAL A 75 5.08 9.20 -2.95
N VAL A 76 6.09 8.95 -3.77
CA VAL A 76 6.78 7.64 -3.82
C VAL A 76 7.63 7.44 -2.57
N SER A 77 8.39 8.45 -2.13
CA SER A 77 9.18 8.33 -0.89
C SER A 77 8.29 8.10 0.34
N GLU A 78 7.15 8.78 0.40
CA GLU A 78 6.17 8.60 1.47
C GLU A 78 5.53 7.20 1.42
N CYS A 79 5.29 6.66 0.23
CA CYS A 79 4.81 5.29 0.07
C CYS A 79 5.84 4.24 0.53
N LYS A 80 7.14 4.48 0.30
CA LYS A 80 8.19 3.61 0.85
C LYS A 80 8.22 3.67 2.38
N ARG A 81 8.09 4.87 2.97
CA ARG A 81 8.01 5.06 4.42
C ARG A 81 6.81 4.34 5.04
N TRP A 82 5.66 4.39 4.37
CA TRP A 82 4.49 3.60 4.78
C TRP A 82 4.78 2.10 4.69
N TYR A 83 5.45 1.64 3.62
CA TYR A 83 5.76 0.22 3.44
C TYR A 83 6.71 -0.31 4.53
N GLU A 84 7.72 0.48 4.91
CA GLU A 84 8.64 0.18 6.02
C GLU A 84 7.93 0.03 7.37
N THR A 85 6.77 0.66 7.54
CA THR A 85 5.94 0.48 8.75
C THR A 85 5.21 -0.87 8.75
N ILE A 86 4.92 -1.43 7.57
CA ILE A 86 4.09 -2.63 7.40
C ILE A 86 4.91 -3.91 7.23
N THR A 87 6.09 -3.81 6.63
CA THR A 87 6.91 -4.98 6.26
C THR A 87 8.33 -4.81 6.75
N LEU A 88 8.97 -5.92 7.11
CA LEU A 88 10.37 -5.91 7.51
C LEU A 88 11.27 -5.76 6.28
N HIS A 89 12.15 -4.75 6.32
CA HIS A 89 13.16 -4.51 5.30
C HIS A 89 14.52 -5.15 5.66
N PRO A 90 15.41 -5.41 4.67
CA PRO A 90 15.19 -5.23 3.24
C PRO A 90 14.26 -6.33 2.68
N LEU A 91 13.52 -6.01 1.61
CA LEU A 91 12.42 -6.83 1.08
C LEU A 91 12.90 -8.13 0.43
N ASP A 92 14.06 -8.09 -0.23
CA ASP A 92 14.72 -9.23 -0.89
C ASP A 92 15.11 -10.35 0.10
N LYS A 93 15.18 -10.03 1.40
CA LYS A 93 15.44 -10.99 2.47
C LYS A 93 14.19 -11.68 3.04
N ALA A 94 13.02 -11.45 2.45
CA ALA A 94 11.77 -12.08 2.91
C ALA A 94 11.86 -13.61 2.89
N ASN A 95 12.36 -14.19 1.78
CA ASN A 95 12.49 -15.64 1.64
C ASN A 95 13.46 -16.23 2.67
N ASP A 96 14.64 -15.63 2.81
CA ASP A 96 15.65 -16.05 3.80
C ASP A 96 15.06 -16.08 5.22
N ARG A 97 14.29 -15.05 5.59
CA ARG A 97 13.63 -14.98 6.91
C ARG A 97 12.56 -16.06 7.09
N ILE A 98 11.75 -16.32 6.05
CA ILE A 98 10.71 -17.36 6.11
C ILE A 98 11.37 -18.73 6.30
N ILE A 99 12.39 -19.05 5.51
CA ILE A 99 13.11 -20.32 5.59
C ILE A 99 13.71 -20.50 6.98
N ALA A 100 14.45 -19.51 7.48
CA ALA A 100 15.06 -19.58 8.81
C ALA A 100 14.01 -19.79 9.92
N SER A 101 12.84 -19.12 9.81
CA SER A 101 11.74 -19.30 10.78
C SER A 101 11.18 -20.72 10.76
N LEU A 102 11.03 -21.32 9.56
CA LEU A 102 10.55 -22.69 9.40
C LEU A 102 11.56 -23.71 9.94
N GLU A 103 12.84 -23.54 9.66
CA GLU A 103 13.92 -24.38 10.21
C GLU A 103 13.92 -24.36 11.74
N GLU A 104 13.72 -23.18 12.34
CA GLU A 104 13.63 -23.04 13.79
C GLU A 104 12.44 -23.80 14.38
N ILE A 105 11.26 -23.70 13.75
CA ILE A 105 10.05 -24.42 14.16
C ILE A 105 10.30 -25.94 14.11
N ILE A 106 10.86 -26.45 13.02
CA ILE A 106 11.16 -27.88 12.84
C ILE A 106 12.12 -28.38 13.93
N ARG A 107 13.20 -27.63 14.19
CA ARG A 107 14.20 -27.99 15.22
C ARG A 107 13.57 -28.07 16.61
N LYS A 108 12.70 -27.11 16.96
CA LYS A 108 11.99 -27.11 18.25
C LYS A 108 11.08 -28.33 18.41
N CYS A 109 10.35 -28.69 17.36
CA CYS A 109 9.46 -29.87 17.39
C CYS A 109 10.23 -31.19 17.51
N THR A 110 11.37 -31.34 16.82
CA THR A 110 12.19 -32.57 16.90
C THR A 110 12.99 -32.69 18.20
N SER A 111 13.40 -31.58 18.81
CA SER A 111 14.11 -31.59 20.11
C SER A 111 13.22 -31.88 21.33
N ALA A 112 11.90 -31.87 21.15
CA ALA A 112 10.91 -32.17 22.19
C ALA A 112 10.36 -33.62 22.09
N SER A 113 10.92 -34.44 21.18
CA SER A 113 10.62 -35.86 20.95
C SER A 113 11.75 -36.73 21.49
#